data_AF-M5K1M0-F1
#
_entry.id   AF-M5K1M0-F1
#
_cell.length_a   1.000
_cell.length_b   1.000
_cell.length_c   1.000
_cell.angle_alpha   90.00
_cell.angle_beta   90.00
_cell.angle_gamma   90.00
#
_symmetry.space_group_name_H-M   'P 1'
#
loop_
_entity.id
_entity.type
_entity.pdbx_description
1 polymer ?
#
loop_
_entity_poly.entity_id
_entity_poly.type
_entity_poly.pdbx_seq_one_letter_code
_entity_poly.pdbx_strand_id
1 'polypeptide(L)'
;MAVAKIIIKSKDGRNYLADPVWGARVALALKILVILAVLPIFLLLVYSLPFVRPISTLMVKDYVLLQDVDRRWVSIDDIAPVLVNSVMMAEDGQFCSHGGVDWHQLGLVLDDGGRRAVRAWGLHHNHADDEEPLPLERAFLCSQGA
;
A
#
# COMPACT_ATOMS: atom_id res chain seq x y z
N MET A 1 25.51 -30.00 15.09
CA MET A 1 25.42 -28.85 16.00
C MET A 1 24.65 -29.29 17.23
N ALA A 2 25.32 -29.51 18.36
CA ALA A 2 24.68 -30.01 19.58
C ALA A 2 23.84 -28.89 20.22
N VAL A 3 22.53 -29.09 20.31
CA VAL A 3 21.61 -28.15 20.98
C VAL A 3 21.71 -28.41 22.48
N ALA A 4 22.33 -27.48 23.21
CA ALA A 4 22.37 -27.52 24.67
C ALA A 4 20.94 -27.36 25.22
N LYS A 5 20.35 -28.47 25.66
CA LYS A 5 19.02 -28.51 26.27
C LYS A 5 19.21 -28.20 27.76
N ILE A 6 18.71 -27.04 28.19
CA ILE A 6 18.80 -26.63 29.60
C ILE A 6 17.70 -27.39 30.35
N ILE A 7 18.09 -28.33 31.21
CA ILE A 7 17.14 -29.07 32.05
C ILE A 7 16.80 -28.21 33.26
N ILE A 8 15.61 -27.61 33.24
CA ILE A 8 15.07 -26.88 34.40
C ILE A 8 14.21 -27.88 35.18
N LYS A 9 14.61 -28.21 36.42
CA LYS A 9 13.86 -29.11 37.29
C LYS A 9 12.70 -28.32 37.94
N SER A 10 11.48 -28.52 37.45
CA SER A 10 10.28 -27.96 38.07
C SER A 10 9.88 -28.77 39.31
N LYS A 11 9.26 -28.11 40.29
CA LYS A 11 8.85 -28.65 41.60
C LYS A 11 7.87 -29.84 41.50
N ASP A 12 7.21 -30.02 40.35
CA ASP A 12 6.24 -31.08 40.06
C ASP A 12 6.82 -32.36 39.41
N GLY A 13 8.14 -32.58 39.48
CA GLY A 13 8.76 -33.85 39.01
C GLY A 13 8.74 -34.09 37.49
N ARG A 14 8.19 -33.16 36.71
CA ARG A 14 8.28 -33.15 35.24
C ARG A 14 9.52 -32.35 34.82
N ASN A 15 10.47 -33.01 34.16
CA ASN A 15 11.63 -32.35 33.57
C ASN A 15 11.19 -31.66 32.27
N TYR A 16 11.06 -30.34 32.31
CA TYR A 16 10.82 -29.56 31.09
C TYR A 16 12.16 -29.39 30.40
N LEU A 17 12.30 -30.06 29.26
CA LEU A 17 13.44 -29.89 28.37
C LEU A 17 13.24 -28.60 27.57
N ALA A 18 13.50 -27.44 28.18
CA ALA A 18 13.46 -26.17 27.48
C ALA A 18 14.58 -26.16 26.43
N ASP A 19 14.22 -26.14 25.16
CA ASP A 19 15.13 -25.88 24.07
C ASP A 19 15.26 -24.34 23.92
N PRO A 20 16.36 -23.75 24.44
CA PRO A 20 16.49 -22.30 24.56
C PRO A 20 16.43 -21.60 23.18
N VAL A 21 16.82 -22.31 22.13
CA VAL A 21 16.85 -21.82 20.75
C VAL A 21 15.46 -21.71 20.13
N TRP A 22 14.54 -22.64 20.42
CA TRP A 22 13.19 -22.62 19.85
C TRP A 22 12.33 -21.58 20.58
N GLY A 23 12.45 -21.48 21.90
CA GLY A 23 11.84 -20.40 22.68
C GLY A 23 12.32 -19.01 22.23
N ALA A 24 13.63 -18.83 21.99
CA ALA A 24 14.17 -17.56 21.50
C ALA A 24 13.71 -17.22 20.08
N ARG A 25 13.62 -18.22 19.17
CA ARG A 25 13.13 -18.03 17.80
C ARG A 25 11.64 -17.71 17.76
N VAL A 26 10.83 -18.38 18.58
CA VAL A 26 9.39 -18.08 18.71
C VAL A 26 9.18 -16.69 19.28
N ALA A 27 9.95 -16.30 20.31
CA ALA A 27 9.90 -14.96 20.87
C ALA A 27 10.31 -13.87 19.85
N LEU A 28 11.34 -14.14 19.02
CA LEU A 28 11.74 -13.23 17.95
C LEU A 28 10.66 -13.11 16.87
N ALA A 29 10.09 -14.22 16.41
CA ALA A 29 9.02 -14.23 15.42
C ALA A 29 7.78 -13.47 15.92
N LEU A 30 7.39 -13.65 17.19
CA LEU A 30 6.31 -12.90 17.82
C LEU A 30 6.62 -11.41 17.89
N LYS A 31 7.86 -11.02 18.26
CA LYS A 31 8.26 -9.61 18.25
C LYS A 31 8.18 -8.99 16.86
N ILE A 32 8.67 -9.68 15.83
CA ILE A 32 8.60 -9.22 14.43
C ILE A 32 7.13 -9.05 14.01
N LEU A 33 6.28 -10.03 14.32
CA LEU A 33 4.85 -9.96 14.00
C LEU A 33 4.17 -8.77 14.69
N VAL A 34 4.46 -8.56 15.98
CA VAL A 34 3.94 -7.41 16.74
C VAL A 34 4.42 -6.10 16.13
N ILE A 35 5.71 -5.99 15.78
CA ILE A 35 6.24 -4.80 15.12
C ILE A 35 5.53 -4.58 13.79
N LEU A 36 5.37 -5.62 12.95
CA LEU A 36 4.73 -5.50 11.65
C LEU A 36 3.24 -5.11 11.75
N ALA A 37 2.55 -5.52 12.81
CA ALA A 37 1.17 -5.12 13.07
C ALA A 37 1.06 -3.70 13.67
N VAL A 38 1.97 -3.32 14.58
CA VAL A 38 1.94 -2.02 15.25
C VAL A 38 2.48 -0.91 14.36
N LEU A 39 3.47 -1.21 13.51
CA LEU A 39 4.12 -0.24 12.62
C LEU A 39 3.12 0.52 11.73
N PRO A 40 2.19 -0.10 10.99
CA PRO A 40 1.24 0.64 10.16
C PRO A 40 0.31 1.54 10.99
N ILE A 41 -0.13 1.07 12.15
CA ILE A 41 -0.98 1.86 13.07
C ILE A 41 -0.19 3.08 13.60
N PHE A 42 1.05 2.85 14.00
CA PHE A 42 1.94 3.91 14.45
C PHE A 42 2.22 4.94 13.34
N LEU A 43 2.51 4.48 12.13
CA LEU A 43 2.71 5.35 10.96
C LEU A 43 1.45 6.18 10.66
N LEU A 44 0.26 5.58 10.76
CA LEU A 44 -1.00 6.28 10.54
C LEU A 44 -1.18 7.42 11.56
N LEU A 45 -0.84 7.18 12.82
CA LEU A 45 -0.88 8.21 13.88
C LEU A 45 0.15 9.32 13.63
N VAL A 46 1.35 8.96 13.20
CA VAL A 46 2.41 9.92 12.86
C VAL A 46 2.03 10.78 11.64
N TYR A 47 1.49 10.19 10.59
CA TYR A 47 1.07 10.91 9.37
C TYR A 47 -0.26 11.65 9.52
N SER A 48 -1.06 11.36 10.55
CA SER A 48 -2.25 12.15 10.87
C SER A 48 -1.90 13.55 11.39
N LEU A 49 -0.64 13.80 11.76
CA LEU A 49 -0.19 15.09 12.24
C LEU A 49 -0.03 16.05 11.05
N PRO A 50 -0.66 17.24 11.06
CA PRO A 50 -0.73 18.14 9.89
C PRO A 50 0.63 18.69 9.45
N PHE A 51 1.65 18.55 10.28
CA PHE A 51 3.02 18.98 9.98
C PHE A 51 3.88 17.88 9.36
N VAL A 52 3.49 16.62 9.43
CA VAL A 52 4.26 15.50 8.87
C VAL A 52 3.85 15.29 7.42
N ARG A 53 4.73 15.66 6.49
CA ARG A 53 4.48 15.53 5.04
C ARG A 53 5.16 14.26 4.53
N PRO A 54 4.43 13.34 3.88
CA PRO A 54 5.01 12.08 3.41
C PRO A 54 5.99 12.34 2.25
N ILE A 55 7.15 11.68 2.32
CA ILE A 55 8.16 11.69 1.25
C ILE A 55 7.94 10.45 0.40
N SER A 56 7.78 10.62 -0.92
CA SER A 56 7.63 9.48 -1.83
C SER A 56 8.98 8.91 -2.27
N THR A 57 8.98 7.68 -2.78
CA THR A 57 10.19 7.02 -3.32
C THR A 57 10.83 7.82 -4.44
N LEU A 58 10.02 8.46 -5.29
CA LEU A 58 10.48 9.35 -6.34
C LEU A 58 11.17 10.59 -5.77
N MET A 59 10.61 11.21 -4.73
CA MET A 59 11.25 12.35 -4.08
C MET A 59 12.58 11.97 -3.43
N VAL A 60 12.69 10.78 -2.82
CA VAL A 60 13.97 10.29 -2.29
C VAL A 60 15.02 10.18 -3.39
N LYS A 61 14.65 9.64 -4.56
CA LYS A 61 15.54 9.56 -5.73
C LYS A 61 15.99 10.95 -6.18
N ASP A 62 15.06 11.90 -6.28
CA ASP A 62 15.37 13.27 -6.71
C ASP A 62 16.26 14.00 -5.69
N TYR A 63 16.04 13.80 -4.38
CA TYR A 63 16.92 14.32 -3.34
C TYR A 63 18.34 13.73 -3.40
N VAL A 64 18.47 12.43 -3.67
CA VAL A 64 19.78 11.77 -3.86
C VAL A 64 20.49 12.33 -5.09
N LEU A 65 19.74 12.70 -6.13
CA LEU A 65 20.24 13.31 -7.35
C LEU A 65 20.48 14.84 -7.21
N LEU A 66 20.30 15.40 -6.01
CA LEU A 66 20.39 16.84 -5.73
C LEU A 66 19.47 17.69 -6.63
N GLN A 67 18.36 17.12 -7.08
CA GLN A 67 17.34 17.83 -7.81
C GLN A 67 16.39 18.52 -6.83
N ASP A 68 16.03 19.76 -7.13
CA ASP A 68 15.11 20.52 -6.29
C ASP A 68 13.68 20.02 -6.51
N VAL A 69 12.93 19.87 -5.41
CA VAL A 69 11.55 19.37 -5.42
C VAL A 69 10.64 20.44 -4.85
N ASP A 70 10.03 21.24 -5.74
CA ASP A 70 9.03 22.23 -5.34
C ASP A 70 7.67 21.55 -5.09
N ARG A 71 7.15 21.69 -3.86
CA ARG A 71 5.82 21.22 -3.48
C ARG A 71 5.07 22.30 -2.72
N ARG A 72 3.98 22.78 -3.33
CA ARG A 72 3.02 23.68 -2.70
C ARG A 72 1.78 22.90 -2.33
N TRP A 73 1.47 22.91 -1.03
CA TRP A 73 0.34 22.16 -0.47
C TRP A 73 -0.85 23.10 -0.36
N VAL A 74 -1.98 22.68 -0.91
CA VAL A 74 -3.23 23.44 -1.00
C VAL A 74 -4.34 22.52 -0.53
N SER A 75 -5.38 23.05 0.12
CA SER A 75 -6.54 22.24 0.52
C SER A 75 -7.24 21.70 -0.72
N ILE A 76 -7.84 20.52 -0.65
CA ILE A 76 -8.64 19.97 -1.75
C ILE A 76 -9.82 20.88 -2.09
N ASP A 77 -10.40 21.53 -1.08
CA ASP A 77 -11.51 22.49 -1.22
C ASP A 77 -11.12 23.78 -1.99
N ASP A 78 -9.81 24.11 -1.98
CA ASP A 78 -9.28 25.28 -2.69
C ASP A 78 -8.92 24.95 -4.15
N ILE A 79 -9.04 23.70 -4.57
CA ILE A 79 -8.75 23.24 -5.94
C ILE A 79 -10.05 23.24 -6.74
N ALA A 80 -9.98 23.71 -7.99
CA ALA A 80 -11.14 23.66 -8.88
C ALA A 80 -11.60 22.19 -9.10
N PRO A 81 -12.88 21.86 -8.89
CA PRO A 81 -13.36 20.47 -8.93
C PRO A 81 -13.18 19.82 -10.31
N VAL A 82 -13.20 20.62 -11.37
CA VAL A 82 -12.92 20.16 -12.74
C VAL A 82 -11.48 19.64 -12.90
N LEU A 83 -10.51 20.23 -12.18
CA LEU A 83 -9.12 19.78 -12.21
C LEU A 83 -8.99 18.43 -11.51
N VAL A 84 -9.59 18.28 -10.33
CA VAL A 84 -9.61 17.01 -9.58
C VAL A 84 -10.20 15.89 -10.44
N ASN A 85 -11.35 16.13 -11.06
CA ASN A 85 -12.01 15.14 -11.92
C ASN A 85 -11.18 14.78 -13.16
N SER A 86 -10.50 15.75 -13.78
CA SER A 86 -9.65 15.51 -14.93
C SER A 86 -8.42 14.63 -14.61
N VAL A 87 -7.79 14.87 -13.46
CA VAL A 87 -6.62 14.09 -13.01
C VAL A 87 -7.04 12.68 -12.59
N MET A 88 -8.16 12.56 -11.87
CA MET A 88 -8.72 11.26 -11.49
C MET A 88 -9.02 10.42 -12.72
N MET A 89 -9.71 10.95 -13.73
CA MET A 89 -10.00 10.20 -14.96
C MET A 89 -8.76 9.87 -15.80
N ALA A 90 -7.69 10.66 -15.70
CA ALA A 90 -6.46 10.42 -16.44
C ALA A 90 -5.59 9.32 -15.81
N GLU A 91 -5.55 9.22 -14.48
CA GLU A 91 -4.71 8.28 -13.74
C GLU A 91 -5.46 7.02 -13.31
N ASP A 92 -6.70 7.17 -12.84
CA ASP A 92 -7.52 6.09 -12.27
C ASP A 92 -9.03 6.40 -12.41
N GLY A 93 -9.58 6.11 -13.59
CA GLY A 93 -11.00 6.32 -13.89
C GLY A 93 -11.97 5.47 -13.04
N GLN A 94 -11.46 4.42 -12.39
CA GLN A 94 -12.23 3.51 -11.53
C GLN A 94 -11.97 3.73 -10.05
N PHE A 95 -11.34 4.85 -9.67
CA PHE A 95 -11.00 5.15 -8.29
C PHE A 95 -12.17 4.96 -7.31
N CYS A 96 -13.38 5.33 -7.73
CA CYS A 96 -14.60 5.28 -6.91
C CYS A 96 -15.26 3.89 -6.86
N SER A 97 -14.93 2.98 -7.76
CA SER A 97 -15.52 1.64 -7.80
C SER A 97 -14.73 0.62 -6.96
N HIS A 98 -13.52 0.96 -6.55
CA HIS A 98 -12.65 0.09 -5.76
C HIS A 98 -12.20 0.71 -4.43
N GLY A 99 -11.93 -0.15 -3.43
CA GLY A 99 -11.47 0.25 -2.09
C GLY A 99 -9.99 0.69 -2.01
N GLY A 100 -9.45 1.23 -3.11
CA GLY A 100 -8.09 1.76 -3.22
C GLY A 100 -7.11 0.92 -4.04
N VAL A 101 -7.38 -0.36 -4.29
CA VAL A 101 -6.57 -1.19 -5.18
C VAL A 101 -7.47 -1.84 -6.22
N ASP A 102 -7.23 -1.51 -7.49
CA ASP A 102 -7.85 -2.20 -8.62
C ASP A 102 -7.15 -3.55 -8.87
N TRP A 103 -7.70 -4.59 -8.27
CA TRP A 103 -7.22 -5.96 -8.45
C TRP A 103 -7.50 -6.51 -9.85
N HIS A 104 -8.52 -5.98 -10.54
CA HIS A 104 -8.89 -6.44 -11.88
C HIS A 104 -7.84 -5.96 -12.89
N GLN A 105 -7.55 -4.66 -12.92
CA GLN A 105 -6.51 -4.07 -13.77
C GLN A 105 -5.11 -4.62 -13.44
N LEU A 106 -4.79 -4.78 -12.15
CA LEU A 106 -3.49 -5.34 -11.74
C LEU A 106 -3.30 -6.79 -12.21
N GLY A 107 -4.36 -7.60 -12.17
CA GLY A 107 -4.34 -8.97 -12.68
C GLY A 107 -4.00 -9.04 -14.17
N LEU A 108 -4.60 -8.17 -14.99
CA LEU A 108 -4.36 -8.12 -16.44
C LEU A 108 -2.88 -7.85 -16.79
N VAL A 109 -2.20 -6.99 -16.02
CA VAL A 109 -0.79 -6.66 -16.26
C VAL A 109 0.15 -7.77 -15.81
N LEU A 110 -0.18 -8.44 -14.69
CA LEU A 110 0.63 -9.51 -14.11
C LEU A 110 0.55 -10.81 -14.92
N ASP A 111 -0.64 -11.21 -15.37
CA ASP A 111 -0.83 -12.46 -16.09
C ASP A 111 -0.14 -12.48 -17.47
N ASP A 112 0.04 -11.31 -18.10
CA ASP A 112 0.60 -11.21 -19.45
C ASP A 112 2.06 -10.71 -19.53
N GLY A 113 2.74 -10.62 -18.39
CA GLY A 113 4.16 -10.29 -18.30
C GLY A 113 4.52 -8.95 -18.96
N GLY A 114 3.60 -7.97 -18.88
CA GLY A 114 3.74 -6.57 -19.32
C GLY A 114 3.97 -6.31 -20.82
N ARG A 115 4.65 -7.21 -21.54
CA ARG A 115 5.05 -7.01 -22.95
C ARG A 115 3.93 -7.24 -23.96
N ARG A 116 2.94 -8.08 -23.63
CA ARG A 116 1.73 -8.22 -24.45
C ARG A 116 0.70 -7.15 -24.11
N ALA A 117 0.56 -6.80 -22.83
CA ALA A 117 -0.27 -5.67 -22.40
C ALA A 117 0.10 -4.35 -23.11
N VAL A 118 1.37 -3.94 -23.12
CA VAL A 118 1.80 -2.72 -23.84
C VAL A 118 1.53 -2.79 -25.36
N ARG A 119 1.67 -3.97 -25.97
CA ARG A 119 1.43 -4.17 -27.41
C ARG A 119 -0.06 -4.22 -27.76
N ALA A 120 -0.89 -4.74 -26.85
CA ALA A 120 -2.34 -4.77 -26.94
C ALA A 120 -2.93 -3.38 -26.68
N TRP A 121 -2.44 -2.65 -25.69
CA TRP A 121 -2.78 -1.22 -25.49
C TRP A 121 -2.49 -0.42 -26.76
N GLY A 122 -1.37 -0.65 -27.44
CA GLY A 122 -1.08 0.00 -28.74
C GLY A 122 -2.04 -0.38 -29.90
N LEU A 123 -2.81 -1.47 -29.80
CA LEU A 123 -3.72 -1.96 -30.85
C LEU A 123 -5.21 -1.79 -30.49
N HIS A 124 -5.56 -1.64 -29.22
CA HIS A 124 -6.95 -1.67 -28.72
C HIS A 124 -7.58 -0.28 -28.47
N HIS A 125 -6.89 0.82 -28.80
CA HIS A 125 -7.42 2.20 -28.70
C HIS A 125 -8.63 2.50 -29.63
N ASN A 126 -9.24 1.50 -30.27
CA ASN A 126 -10.47 1.65 -31.05
C ASN A 126 -11.73 1.07 -30.36
N HIS A 127 -11.60 0.40 -29.21
CA HIS A 127 -12.73 -0.08 -28.41
C HIS A 127 -12.48 0.23 -26.94
N ALA A 128 -12.90 1.43 -26.54
CA ALA A 128 -12.99 1.87 -25.16
C ALA A 128 -14.47 1.84 -24.75
N ASP A 129 -15.10 0.68 -24.69
CA ASP A 129 -16.52 0.58 -24.34
C ASP A 129 -16.84 -0.80 -23.75
N ASP A 130 -16.28 -1.18 -22.59
CA ASP A 130 -16.76 -2.37 -21.85
C ASP A 130 -16.64 -2.22 -20.31
N GLU A 131 -16.51 -0.99 -19.80
CA GLU A 131 -16.91 -0.73 -18.40
C GLU A 131 -18.31 -0.14 -18.42
N GLU A 132 -19.27 -0.87 -17.87
CA GLU A 132 -20.55 -0.27 -17.51
C GLU A 132 -20.24 1.01 -16.73
N PRO A 133 -20.67 2.19 -17.22
CA PRO A 133 -20.41 3.43 -16.53
C PRO A 133 -21.00 3.30 -15.14
N LEU A 134 -20.23 3.68 -14.12
CA LEU A 134 -20.82 4.00 -12.82
C LEU A 134 -22.03 4.89 -13.14
N PRO A 135 -23.25 4.55 -12.64
CA PRO A 135 -24.42 5.36 -12.92
C PRO A 135 -24.04 6.80 -12.63
N LEU A 136 -24.25 7.73 -13.56
CA LEU A 136 -23.71 9.10 -13.53
C LEU A 136 -23.87 9.77 -12.15
N GLU A 137 -24.91 9.41 -11.38
CA GLU A 137 -25.07 9.77 -9.98
C GLU A 137 -23.88 9.41 -9.06
N ARG A 138 -23.30 8.21 -9.15
CA ARG A 138 -22.17 7.76 -8.31
C ARG A 138 -20.86 8.44 -8.65
N ALA A 139 -20.56 8.66 -9.92
CA ALA A 139 -19.38 9.43 -10.33
C ALA A 139 -19.51 10.89 -9.86
N PHE A 140 -20.71 11.47 -9.98
CA PHE A 140 -21.00 12.82 -9.50
C PHE A 140 -20.99 12.92 -7.96
N LEU A 141 -21.46 11.89 -7.24
CA LEU A 141 -21.35 11.78 -5.78
C LEU A 141 -19.90 11.66 -5.32
N CYS A 142 -19.08 10.89 -6.04
CA CYS A 142 -17.65 10.77 -5.76
C CYS A 142 -16.93 12.12 -5.95
N SER A 143 -17.27 12.89 -7.00
CA SER A 143 -16.67 14.22 -7.21
C SER A 143 -17.20 15.32 -6.28
N GLN A 144 -18.38 15.14 -5.68
CA GLN A 144 -18.99 16.12 -4.78
C GLN A 144 -18.68 15.87 -3.29
N GLY A 145 -18.11 14.71 -2.94
CA GLY A 145 -17.81 14.31 -1.56
C GLY A 145 -16.33 14.09 -1.25
N ALA A 146 -15.43 14.44 -2.18
CA ALA A 146 -13.98 14.38 -2.03
C ALA A 146 -13.39 15.75 -1.65
#